data_AF-A0A5C6FRN8-F1
#
_entry.id   AF-A0A5C6FRN8-F1
#
_cell.length_a   1.000
_cell.length_b   1.000
_cell.length_c   1.000
_cell.angle_alpha   90.00
_cell.angle_beta   90.00
_cell.angle_gamma   90.00
#
_symmetry.space_group_name_H-M   'P 1'
#
loop_
_entity.id
_entity.type
_entity.pdbx_description
1 polymer ?
#
loop_
_entity_poly.entity_id
_entity_poly.type
_entity_poly.pdbx_seq_one_letter_code
_entity_poly.pdbx_strand_id
1 'polypeptide(L)'
;MSTKQLKLFVPASLLCGLAVLVTGCRETPPTTFDPNFVHAMKYQIREEIPMDQPMDDTFWILTEMFGTPDQPKLPAFVAEVEDFASLVSMDNLMKASGDPGTPGRGLYQKHCATCHGVSGDGRGATSSVVVPYPRDYRKGVFKFTSTPRGVKPLREDLARLIRNGIEGTAMVKINELTEEDVQALTDYVIYLSWRGELERSIIDEAVLSGDWAFDEGDRIIVPEDRDLGEPPAGLSDEQLDEFETRVENFEYGWELAEELAMDIADSWLEAEDEVVEVPEPPSDFPVTDSYDEYVQVKNSDQSAALADSVQRGREVFLGKIAACSTCHGKTGQGDGQTTDYDDWTKDWTLKIGLKPDDRDSLIPLLARGALAPVNAKPRNFSTGVFHGGESASDLYLRITQGIDGTPMPAATFVDGEFEEVDVWHLINFIRSLEDQAQMESQTPTEDPQAEAPTA
;
A
#
# COMPACT_ATOMS: atom_id res chain seq x y z
N MET A 1 43.65 -46.43 -66.83
CA MET A 1 44.68 -45.39 -67.07
C MET A 1 44.49 -44.32 -66.00
N SER A 2 45.08 -44.53 -64.83
CA SER A 2 46.28 -43.82 -64.32
C SER A 2 46.07 -42.33 -64.13
N THR A 3 45.91 -41.89 -62.88
CA THR A 3 46.89 -41.01 -62.22
C THR A 3 46.72 -40.98 -60.70
N LYS A 4 47.88 -41.05 -60.02
CA LYS A 4 48.16 -41.03 -58.58
C LYS A 4 47.76 -39.70 -57.92
N GLN A 5 47.51 -39.69 -56.60
CA GLN A 5 48.14 -38.81 -55.58
C GLN A 5 47.91 -39.42 -54.19
N LEU A 6 48.94 -39.92 -53.51
CA LEU A 6 49.83 -39.25 -52.54
C LEU A 6 49.16 -39.03 -51.17
N LYS A 7 49.44 -39.95 -50.24
CA LYS A 7 49.13 -39.82 -48.80
C LYS A 7 50.22 -38.94 -48.16
N LEU A 8 49.83 -37.83 -47.54
CA LEU A 8 50.71 -37.03 -46.70
C LEU A 8 50.23 -37.10 -45.24
N PHE A 9 51.11 -37.63 -44.39
CA PHE A 9 51.03 -37.57 -42.93
C PHE A 9 51.23 -36.13 -42.46
N VAL A 10 50.43 -35.67 -41.50
CA VAL A 10 50.68 -34.44 -40.72
C VAL A 10 50.68 -34.82 -39.23
N PRO A 11 51.71 -34.45 -38.45
CA PRO A 11 51.84 -34.85 -37.05
C PRO A 11 50.99 -33.98 -36.13
N ALA A 12 50.56 -34.58 -35.02
CA ALA A 12 49.88 -33.91 -33.92
C ALA A 12 50.83 -32.90 -33.23
N SER A 13 50.54 -31.61 -33.42
CA SER A 13 51.17 -30.53 -32.66
C SER A 13 50.16 -30.00 -31.66
N LEU A 14 50.51 -30.10 -30.37
CA LEU A 14 49.91 -29.43 -29.24
C LEU A 14 49.62 -27.95 -29.58
N LEU A 15 48.36 -27.57 -29.71
CA LEU A 15 47.93 -26.19 -29.49
C LEU A 15 47.35 -26.14 -28.07
N CYS A 16 48.14 -25.62 -27.13
CA CYS A 16 47.59 -25.02 -25.91
C CYS A 16 46.72 -23.83 -26.34
N GLY A 17 45.41 -24.07 -26.45
CA GLY A 17 44.43 -23.00 -26.57
C GLY A 17 44.44 -22.19 -25.27
N LEU A 18 44.98 -20.98 -25.35
CA LEU A 18 44.80 -19.95 -24.34
C LEU A 18 43.30 -19.62 -24.30
N ALA A 19 42.57 -20.19 -23.34
CA ALA A 19 41.19 -19.83 -23.07
C ALA A 19 41.17 -18.39 -22.54
N VAL A 20 40.89 -17.44 -23.43
CA VAL A 20 40.56 -16.07 -23.04
C VAL A 20 39.20 -16.14 -22.34
N LEU A 21 39.23 -16.16 -21.01
CA LEU A 21 38.07 -15.88 -20.18
C LEU A 21 37.68 -14.42 -20.43
N VAL A 22 36.73 -14.20 -21.34
CA VAL A 22 36.04 -12.91 -21.45
C VAL A 22 35.14 -12.80 -20.22
N THR A 23 35.67 -12.21 -19.15
CA THR A 23 34.87 -11.71 -18.04
C THR A 23 34.11 -10.48 -18.55
N GLY A 24 33.01 -10.71 -19.25
CA GLY A 24 32.08 -9.65 -19.58
C GLY A 24 31.47 -9.13 -18.28
N CYS A 25 31.75 -7.88 -17.94
CA CYS A 25 30.93 -7.14 -16.99
C CYS A 25 29.52 -7.11 -17.58
N ARG A 26 28.63 -7.95 -17.07
CA ARG A 26 27.21 -7.85 -17.39
C ARG A 26 26.72 -6.61 -16.65
N GLU A 27 26.60 -5.50 -17.36
CA GLU A 27 25.92 -4.31 -16.83
C GLU A 27 24.52 -4.75 -16.41
N THR A 28 24.21 -4.56 -15.13
CA THR A 28 22.86 -4.77 -14.62
C THR A 28 21.98 -3.71 -15.29
N PRO A 29 20.84 -4.08 -15.90
CA PRO A 29 19.93 -3.09 -16.45
C PRO A 29 19.51 -2.10 -15.35
N PRO A 30 19.28 -0.83 -15.71
CA PRO A 30 18.88 0.19 -14.74
C PRO A 30 17.57 -0.22 -14.06
N THR A 31 17.41 0.16 -12.80
CA THR A 31 16.20 -0.13 -12.05
C THR A 31 15.05 0.69 -12.62
N THR A 32 13.90 0.08 -12.88
CA THR A 32 12.70 0.75 -13.40
C THR A 32 11.53 0.61 -12.44
N PHE A 33 10.61 1.58 -12.47
CA PHE A 33 9.30 1.38 -11.87
C PHE A 33 8.49 0.43 -12.76
N ASP A 34 8.06 -0.70 -12.21
CA ASP A 34 7.13 -1.61 -12.86
C ASP A 34 5.77 -0.92 -13.12
N PRO A 35 5.25 -0.94 -14.36
CA PRO A 35 3.91 -0.46 -14.67
C PRO A 35 2.80 -1.22 -13.94
N ASN A 36 1.65 -0.57 -13.76
CA ASN A 36 0.48 -1.16 -13.11
C ASN A 36 -0.33 -2.10 -14.03
N PHE A 37 0.30 -3.19 -14.47
CA PHE A 37 -0.31 -4.19 -15.35
C PHE A 37 -1.60 -4.80 -14.79
N VAL A 38 -1.75 -4.91 -13.46
CA VAL A 38 -2.97 -5.44 -12.82
C VAL A 38 -4.14 -4.46 -13.00
N HIS A 39 -3.90 -3.17 -12.77
CA HIS A 39 -4.92 -2.14 -12.93
C HIS A 39 -5.33 -1.98 -14.39
N ALA A 40 -4.40 -2.00 -15.34
CA ALA A 40 -4.71 -1.98 -16.76
C ALA A 40 -5.49 -3.22 -17.20
N MET A 41 -5.04 -4.42 -16.81
CA MET A 41 -5.69 -5.68 -17.20
C MET A 41 -7.13 -5.79 -16.67
N LYS A 42 -7.46 -5.12 -15.56
CA LYS A 42 -8.85 -5.07 -15.05
C LYS A 42 -9.80 -4.46 -16.11
N TYR A 43 -9.36 -3.44 -16.83
CA TYR A 43 -10.12 -2.79 -17.90
C TYR A 43 -10.11 -3.63 -19.16
N GLN A 44 -8.97 -4.22 -19.53
CA GLN A 44 -8.91 -5.13 -20.67
C GLN A 44 -9.89 -6.32 -20.52
N ILE A 45 -10.08 -6.83 -19.29
CA ILE A 45 -11.07 -7.89 -19.03
C ILE A 45 -12.49 -7.36 -19.06
N ARG A 46 -12.75 -6.19 -18.46
CA ARG A 46 -14.11 -5.68 -18.26
C ARG A 46 -14.69 -4.99 -19.50
N GLU A 47 -13.88 -4.19 -20.18
CA GLU A 47 -14.27 -3.37 -21.33
C GLU A 47 -13.80 -3.98 -22.67
N GLU A 48 -13.01 -5.06 -22.64
CA GLU A 48 -12.48 -5.75 -23.83
C GLU A 48 -11.56 -4.88 -24.72
N ILE A 49 -10.92 -3.84 -24.16
CA ILE A 49 -10.03 -2.91 -24.87
C ILE A 49 -8.54 -3.26 -24.71
N PRO A 50 -7.69 -3.04 -25.75
CA PRO A 50 -6.24 -3.21 -25.62
C PRO A 50 -5.65 -2.10 -24.74
N MET A 51 -4.80 -2.47 -23.78
CA MET A 51 -4.22 -1.53 -22.82
C MET A 51 -2.73 -1.26 -23.01
N ASP A 52 -2.07 -1.87 -24.00
CA ASP A 52 -0.64 -1.72 -24.23
C ASP A 52 -0.27 -0.24 -24.50
N GLN A 53 -1.00 0.44 -25.39
CA GLN A 53 -0.73 1.85 -25.72
C GLN A 53 -1.02 2.81 -24.55
N PRO A 54 -2.19 2.77 -23.88
CA PRO A 54 -2.43 3.58 -22.67
C PRO A 54 -1.37 3.37 -21.59
N MET A 55 -0.87 2.14 -21.43
CA MET A 55 0.19 1.83 -20.48
C MET A 55 1.53 2.45 -20.86
N ASP A 56 1.92 2.38 -22.14
CA ASP A 56 3.16 3.00 -22.63
C ASP A 56 3.13 4.53 -22.48
N ASP A 57 1.99 5.14 -22.81
CA ASP A 57 1.74 6.58 -22.66
C ASP A 57 1.85 7.00 -21.20
N THR A 58 1.13 6.30 -20.32
CA THR A 58 1.16 6.54 -18.87
C THR A 58 2.58 6.37 -18.31
N PHE A 59 3.29 5.31 -18.73
CA PHE A 59 4.65 5.07 -18.27
C PHE A 59 5.60 6.19 -18.69
N TRP A 60 5.45 6.71 -19.91
CA TRP A 60 6.22 7.86 -20.39
C TRP A 60 5.93 9.11 -19.56
N ILE A 61 4.66 9.47 -19.35
CA ILE A 61 4.25 10.64 -18.54
C ILE A 61 4.88 10.57 -17.14
N LEU A 62 4.74 9.43 -16.47
CA LEU A 62 5.29 9.24 -15.12
C LEU A 62 6.82 9.31 -15.10
N THR A 63 7.48 8.83 -16.15
CA THR A 63 8.96 8.89 -16.25
C THR A 63 9.42 10.33 -16.45
N GLU A 64 8.68 11.13 -17.22
CA GLU A 64 9.00 12.53 -17.43
C GLU A 64 8.76 13.37 -16.17
N MET A 65 7.62 13.21 -15.50
CA MET A 65 7.24 13.95 -14.31
C MET A 65 7.99 13.51 -13.05
N PHE A 66 8.06 12.20 -12.79
CA PHE A 66 8.58 11.65 -11.53
C PHE A 66 9.96 11.00 -11.67
N GLY A 67 10.47 10.78 -12.89
CA GLY A 67 11.79 10.20 -13.08
C GLY A 67 11.83 8.68 -12.86
N THR A 68 12.97 8.18 -12.40
CA THR A 68 13.24 6.74 -12.25
C THR A 68 13.56 6.38 -10.80
N PRO A 69 13.55 5.09 -10.41
CA PRO A 69 13.96 4.67 -9.07
C PRO A 69 15.37 5.11 -8.67
N ASP A 70 16.24 5.34 -9.66
CA ASP A 70 17.63 5.77 -9.43
C ASP A 70 17.81 7.29 -9.47
N GLN A 71 16.93 7.99 -10.19
CA GLN A 71 16.96 9.44 -10.41
C GLN A 71 15.52 9.99 -10.32
N PRO A 72 15.00 10.20 -9.09
CA PRO A 72 13.67 10.77 -8.92
C PRO A 72 13.64 12.23 -9.40
N LYS A 73 12.48 12.63 -9.90
CA LYS A 73 12.11 14.01 -10.25
C LYS A 73 10.83 14.38 -9.53
N LEU A 74 10.53 15.67 -9.48
CA LEU A 74 9.21 16.17 -9.11
C LEU A 74 8.59 16.87 -10.33
N PRO A 75 7.26 16.85 -10.48
CA PRO A 75 6.58 17.61 -11.52
C PRO A 75 6.98 19.09 -11.49
N ALA A 76 7.03 19.74 -12.65
CA ALA A 76 7.54 21.11 -12.79
C ALA A 76 6.77 22.11 -11.92
N PHE A 77 5.43 21.95 -11.84
CA PHE A 77 4.56 22.80 -11.05
C PHE A 77 4.89 22.83 -9.55
N VAL A 78 5.57 21.80 -9.02
CA VAL A 78 5.99 21.77 -7.60
C VAL A 78 7.00 22.89 -7.31
N ALA A 79 7.77 23.32 -8.30
CA ALA A 79 8.67 24.46 -8.16
C ALA A 79 7.95 25.81 -8.29
N GLU A 80 6.72 25.83 -8.82
CA GLU A 80 5.95 27.03 -9.11
C GLU A 80 4.94 27.36 -8.01
N VAL A 81 4.43 26.34 -7.31
CA VAL A 81 3.45 26.47 -6.22
C VAL A 81 4.14 26.20 -4.88
N GLU A 82 4.22 27.24 -4.03
CA GLU A 82 4.96 27.21 -2.76
C GLU A 82 4.49 26.08 -1.82
N ASP A 83 3.19 25.81 -1.77
CA ASP A 83 2.61 24.81 -0.87
C ASP A 83 3.03 23.38 -1.24
N PHE A 84 3.10 23.04 -2.53
CA PHE A 84 3.54 21.70 -2.98
C PHE A 84 5.01 21.40 -2.67
N ALA A 85 5.86 22.43 -2.57
CA ALA A 85 7.26 22.24 -2.19
C ALA A 85 7.42 21.71 -0.76
N SER A 86 6.39 21.83 0.08
CA SER A 86 6.38 21.31 1.44
C SER A 86 6.02 19.81 1.52
N LEU A 87 5.38 19.25 0.48
CA LEU A 87 4.86 17.89 0.50
C LEU A 87 5.97 16.84 0.61
N VAL A 88 7.03 16.97 -0.21
CA VAL A 88 8.21 16.09 -0.19
C VAL A 88 9.48 16.86 -0.51
N SER A 89 10.60 16.51 0.13
CA SER A 89 11.91 17.13 -0.10
C SER A 89 12.73 16.36 -1.13
N MET A 90 13.27 17.07 -2.13
CA MET A 90 14.16 16.47 -3.14
C MET A 90 15.42 15.82 -2.51
N ASP A 91 15.98 16.42 -1.44
CA ASP A 91 17.14 15.84 -0.74
C ASP A 91 16.78 14.49 -0.09
N ASN A 92 15.59 14.42 0.52
CA ASN A 92 15.04 13.19 1.09
C ASN A 92 14.79 12.13 0.02
N LEU A 93 14.20 12.50 -1.12
CA LEU A 93 14.01 11.60 -2.26
C LEU A 93 15.35 11.07 -2.78
N MET A 94 16.36 11.92 -2.89
CA MET A 94 17.71 11.52 -3.33
C MET A 94 18.39 10.59 -2.33
N LYS A 95 18.14 10.74 -1.02
CA LYS A 95 18.65 9.85 0.01
C LYS A 95 17.96 8.48 0.00
N ALA A 96 16.66 8.45 -0.28
CA ALA A 96 15.87 7.22 -0.29
C ALA A 96 16.04 6.39 -1.58
N SER A 97 16.16 7.07 -2.72
CA SER A 97 16.25 6.48 -4.06
C SER A 97 17.66 5.96 -4.42
N GLY A 98 17.75 5.16 -5.48
CA GLY A 98 19.02 4.66 -6.02
C GLY A 98 19.53 3.36 -5.42
N ASP A 99 20.72 2.97 -5.88
CA ASP A 99 21.40 1.75 -5.48
C ASP A 99 21.85 1.81 -4.00
N PRO A 100 21.51 0.80 -3.17
CA PRO A 100 21.95 0.69 -1.78
C PRO A 100 23.47 0.69 -1.54
N GLY A 101 24.26 0.37 -2.56
CA GLY A 101 25.72 0.41 -2.51
C GLY A 101 26.30 1.82 -2.71
N THR A 102 25.50 2.79 -3.15
CA THR A 102 25.93 4.17 -3.32
C THR A 102 25.85 4.93 -1.99
N PRO A 103 26.96 5.53 -1.50
CA PRO A 103 26.95 6.24 -0.23
C PRO A 103 25.89 7.36 -0.17
N GLY A 104 25.07 7.33 0.87
CA GLY A 104 24.01 8.33 1.08
C GLY A 104 22.77 8.15 0.21
N ARG A 105 22.62 7.01 -0.48
CA ARG A 105 21.46 6.68 -1.33
C ARG A 105 20.89 5.31 -0.99
N GLY A 106 19.74 4.99 -1.58
CA GLY A 106 19.18 3.65 -1.64
C GLY A 106 18.59 3.11 -0.34
N LEU A 107 18.18 3.99 0.59
CA LEU A 107 17.52 3.54 1.83
C LEU A 107 16.28 2.68 1.54
N TYR A 108 15.44 3.09 0.59
CA TYR A 108 14.20 2.39 0.29
C TYR A 108 14.47 1.02 -0.32
N GLN A 109 15.40 0.93 -1.29
CA GLN A 109 15.77 -0.36 -1.87
C GLN A 109 16.38 -1.30 -0.83
N LYS A 110 17.17 -0.77 0.10
CA LYS A 110 17.81 -1.53 1.17
C LYS A 110 16.82 -2.09 2.19
N HIS A 111 15.81 -1.31 2.56
CA HIS A 111 14.97 -1.61 3.73
C HIS A 111 13.51 -1.95 3.40
N CYS A 112 12.97 -1.46 2.27
CA CYS A 112 11.53 -1.49 2.00
C CYS A 112 11.18 -2.32 0.75
N ALA A 113 11.95 -2.18 -0.34
CA ALA A 113 11.61 -2.74 -1.65
C ALA A 113 11.50 -4.26 -1.69
N THR A 114 12.19 -4.97 -0.78
CA THR A 114 12.08 -6.44 -0.68
C THR A 114 10.65 -6.90 -0.38
N CYS A 115 9.88 -6.11 0.37
CA CYS A 115 8.48 -6.38 0.67
C CYS A 115 7.55 -5.50 -0.18
N HIS A 116 7.79 -4.19 -0.21
CA HIS A 116 6.90 -3.21 -0.85
C HIS A 116 7.11 -3.05 -2.36
N GLY A 117 8.12 -3.69 -2.94
CA GLY A 117 8.47 -3.55 -4.37
C GLY A 117 9.16 -2.21 -4.65
N VAL A 118 9.88 -2.11 -5.77
CA VAL A 118 10.56 -0.86 -6.15
C VAL A 118 9.54 0.24 -6.47
N SER A 119 8.42 -0.11 -7.08
CA SER A 119 7.31 0.79 -7.40
C SER A 119 6.38 1.08 -6.23
N GLY A 120 6.64 0.54 -5.04
CA GLY A 120 5.69 0.63 -3.93
C GLY A 120 4.40 -0.17 -4.17
N ASP A 121 4.42 -1.16 -5.05
CA ASP A 121 3.25 -1.95 -5.47
C ASP A 121 2.89 -3.09 -4.52
N GLY A 122 3.62 -3.23 -3.41
CA GLY A 122 3.45 -4.34 -2.48
C GLY A 122 3.91 -5.69 -3.03
N ARG A 123 4.69 -5.72 -4.14
CA ARG A 123 5.08 -6.94 -4.85
C ARG A 123 6.58 -7.20 -4.83
N GLY A 124 7.25 -6.82 -3.73
CA GLY A 124 8.64 -7.20 -3.50
C GLY A 124 8.85 -8.72 -3.47
N ALA A 125 10.10 -9.17 -3.59
CA ALA A 125 10.45 -10.59 -3.72
C ALA A 125 9.86 -11.51 -2.62
N THR A 126 9.54 -10.98 -1.44
CA THR A 126 8.97 -11.74 -0.31
C THR A 126 7.46 -11.50 -0.11
N SER A 127 6.82 -10.63 -0.88
CA SER A 127 5.45 -10.19 -0.62
C SER A 127 4.44 -11.32 -0.59
N SER A 128 4.56 -12.30 -1.49
CA SER A 128 3.60 -13.40 -1.63
C SER A 128 3.56 -14.38 -0.45
N VAL A 129 4.57 -14.36 0.43
CA VAL A 129 4.69 -15.28 1.57
C VAL A 129 4.52 -14.60 2.93
N VAL A 130 4.37 -13.28 2.97
CA VAL A 130 4.12 -12.54 4.22
C VAL A 130 2.62 -12.29 4.40
N VAL A 131 2.15 -12.41 5.64
CA VAL A 131 0.75 -12.18 6.02
C VAL A 131 0.74 -11.18 7.18
N PRO A 132 0.01 -10.05 7.07
CA PRO A 132 -0.69 -9.57 5.87
C PRO A 132 0.27 -9.20 4.73
N TYR A 133 -0.26 -9.09 3.50
CA TYR A 133 0.53 -8.60 2.38
C TYR A 133 1.04 -7.17 2.60
N PRO A 134 2.22 -6.83 2.05
CA PRO A 134 2.74 -5.47 2.11
C PRO A 134 1.78 -4.49 1.43
N ARG A 135 1.74 -3.27 1.93
CA ARG A 135 0.89 -2.21 1.37
C ARG A 135 1.34 -1.85 -0.04
N ASP A 136 0.41 -1.91 -1.00
CA ASP A 136 0.48 -1.21 -2.29
C ASP A 136 0.12 0.27 -2.08
N TYR A 137 1.12 1.14 -2.22
CA TYR A 137 1.00 2.59 -2.04
C TYR A 137 0.30 3.27 -3.21
N ARG A 138 0.28 2.66 -4.40
CA ARG A 138 -0.20 3.29 -5.63
C ARG A 138 -1.71 3.60 -5.61
N LYS A 139 -2.45 3.10 -4.62
CA LYS A 139 -3.86 3.43 -4.43
C LYS A 139 -4.09 4.70 -3.59
N GLY A 140 -3.08 5.22 -2.91
CA GLY A 140 -3.27 6.35 -2.00
C GLY A 140 -4.04 6.04 -0.72
N VAL A 141 -4.22 4.75 -0.39
CA VAL A 141 -5.05 4.30 0.73
C VAL A 141 -4.17 3.68 1.82
N PHE A 142 -4.21 4.25 3.01
CA PHE A 142 -3.42 3.83 4.17
C PHE A 142 -4.33 3.41 5.33
N LYS A 143 -3.92 2.40 6.10
CA LYS A 143 -4.80 1.76 7.11
C LYS A 143 -4.86 2.50 8.44
N PHE A 144 -3.76 3.10 8.86
CA PHE A 144 -3.57 3.58 10.23
C PHE A 144 -3.24 5.07 10.17
N THR A 145 -4.29 5.88 10.18
CA THR A 145 -4.22 7.34 9.96
C THR A 145 -4.78 8.10 11.16
N SER A 146 -4.46 9.38 11.34
CA SER A 146 -5.14 10.24 12.33
C SER A 146 -6.23 11.12 11.69
N THR A 147 -6.58 10.84 10.45
CA THR A 147 -7.56 11.58 9.64
C THR A 147 -8.84 10.75 9.43
N PRO A 148 -9.96 11.37 9.02
CA PRO A 148 -11.19 10.67 8.70
C PRO A 148 -11.00 9.61 7.63
N ARG A 149 -11.93 8.66 7.61
CA ARG A 149 -11.93 7.60 6.61
C ARG A 149 -11.96 8.17 5.18
N GLY A 150 -11.02 7.75 4.35
CA GLY A 150 -10.88 8.18 2.96
C GLY A 150 -9.99 9.40 2.74
N VAL A 151 -9.57 10.09 3.81
CA VAL A 151 -8.61 11.20 3.77
C VAL A 151 -7.17 10.65 3.78
N LYS A 152 -6.20 11.39 3.23
CA LYS A 152 -4.78 10.99 3.26
C LYS A 152 -4.26 10.88 4.70
N PRO A 153 -3.26 10.01 4.96
CA PRO A 153 -2.58 10.01 6.25
C PRO A 153 -1.75 11.28 6.41
N LEU A 154 -1.51 11.68 7.65
CA LEU A 154 -0.48 12.67 7.92
C LEU A 154 0.92 12.08 7.68
N ARG A 155 1.89 12.96 7.45
CA ARG A 155 3.31 12.58 7.37
C ARG A 155 3.77 11.82 8.63
N GLU A 156 3.33 12.26 9.82
CA GLU A 156 3.69 11.58 11.08
C GLU A 156 3.01 10.22 11.24
N ASP A 157 1.84 9.98 10.63
CA ASP A 157 1.24 8.63 10.64
C ASP A 157 2.18 7.63 9.95
N LEU A 158 2.72 8.00 8.79
CA LEU A 158 3.67 7.17 8.05
C LEU A 158 4.99 7.03 8.80
N ALA A 159 5.54 8.15 9.30
CA ALA A 159 6.80 8.17 10.03
C ALA A 159 6.75 7.29 11.28
N ARG A 160 5.64 7.32 12.04
CA ARG A 160 5.41 6.48 13.21
C ARG A 160 5.49 4.99 12.88
N LEU A 161 4.88 4.56 11.76
CA LEU A 161 4.92 3.16 11.34
C LEU A 161 6.30 2.74 10.84
N ILE A 162 7.03 3.60 10.15
CA ILE A 162 8.41 3.32 9.70
C ILE A 162 9.35 3.23 10.92
N ARG A 163 9.19 4.13 11.89
CA ARG A 163 10.02 4.22 13.10
C ARG A 163 9.83 3.01 14.02
N ASN A 164 8.60 2.56 14.19
CA ASN A 164 8.24 1.56 15.19
C ASN A 164 7.92 0.17 14.60
N GLY A 165 7.69 0.09 13.30
CA GLY A 165 7.08 -1.08 12.68
C GLY A 165 5.57 -1.18 13.00
N ILE A 166 5.00 -2.32 12.64
CA ILE A 166 3.59 -2.68 12.81
C ILE A 166 3.56 -4.00 13.56
N GLU A 167 3.13 -3.95 14.82
CA GLU A 167 3.08 -5.10 15.72
C GLU A 167 2.30 -6.27 15.10
N GLY A 168 2.79 -7.50 15.28
CA GLY A 168 2.15 -8.70 14.73
C GLY A 168 2.28 -8.88 13.21
N THR A 169 3.12 -8.09 12.52
CA THR A 169 3.36 -8.21 11.07
C THR A 169 4.86 -8.38 10.74
N ALA A 170 5.17 -8.57 9.45
CA ALA A 170 6.56 -8.60 8.97
C ALA A 170 7.22 -7.21 8.89
N MET A 171 6.46 -6.12 9.05
CA MET A 171 6.99 -4.76 9.03
C MET A 171 7.51 -4.39 10.42
N VAL A 172 8.71 -4.87 10.76
CA VAL A 172 9.32 -4.68 12.08
C VAL A 172 10.13 -3.39 12.16
N LYS A 173 10.39 -2.91 13.37
CA LYS A 173 11.33 -1.81 13.62
C LYS A 173 12.73 -2.11 13.06
N ILE A 174 13.30 -1.14 12.37
CA ILE A 174 14.67 -1.18 11.86
C ILE A 174 15.54 -0.29 12.74
N ASN A 175 16.40 -0.91 13.56
CA ASN A 175 17.09 -0.23 14.65
C ASN A 175 18.18 0.76 14.18
N GLU A 176 18.71 0.58 12.97
CA GLU A 176 19.75 1.43 12.39
C GLU A 176 19.23 2.71 11.72
N LEU A 177 17.91 2.87 11.57
CA LEU A 177 17.36 4.09 10.97
C LEU A 177 17.47 5.27 11.94
N THR A 178 18.04 6.36 11.45
CA THR A 178 17.98 7.66 12.12
C THR A 178 16.65 8.36 11.83
N GLU A 179 16.28 9.40 12.61
CA GLU A 179 15.08 10.19 12.29
C GLU A 179 15.14 10.82 10.90
N GLU A 180 16.34 11.22 10.44
CA GLU A 180 16.52 11.72 9.08
C GLU A 180 16.27 10.63 8.02
N ASP A 181 16.63 9.36 8.31
CA ASP A 181 16.31 8.24 7.42
C ASP A 181 14.80 7.94 7.42
N VAL A 182 14.14 8.04 8.58
CA VAL A 182 12.69 7.89 8.70
C VAL A 182 11.98 8.94 7.85
N GLN A 183 12.35 10.22 7.96
CA GLN A 183 11.75 11.28 7.15
C GLN A 183 12.03 11.10 5.66
N ALA A 184 13.23 10.67 5.28
CA ALA A 184 13.55 10.37 3.88
C ALA A 184 12.69 9.22 3.32
N LEU A 185 12.47 8.17 4.10
CA LEU A 185 11.59 7.07 3.72
C LEU A 185 10.12 7.49 3.68
N THR A 186 9.66 8.34 4.62
CA THR A 186 8.30 8.92 4.61
C THR A 186 8.05 9.69 3.32
N ASP A 187 8.95 10.60 2.94
CA ASP A 187 8.84 11.36 1.69
C ASP A 187 8.80 10.44 0.48
N TYR A 188 9.63 9.41 0.47
CA TYR A 188 9.68 8.47 -0.64
C TYR A 188 8.40 7.63 -0.74
N VAL A 189 7.77 7.26 0.38
CA VAL A 189 6.46 6.58 0.38
C VAL A 189 5.36 7.50 -0.17
N ILE A 190 5.34 8.78 0.22
CA ILE A 190 4.40 9.78 -0.32
C ILE A 190 4.63 9.94 -1.82
N TYR A 191 5.88 10.07 -2.25
CA TYR A 191 6.26 10.15 -3.67
C TYR A 191 5.80 8.92 -4.47
N LEU A 192 5.98 7.71 -3.95
CA LEU A 192 5.50 6.48 -4.61
C LEU A 192 3.97 6.40 -4.66
N SER A 193 3.29 6.88 -3.60
CA SER A 193 1.84 6.99 -3.57
C SER A 193 1.36 7.96 -4.65
N TRP A 194 1.91 9.17 -4.67
CA TRP A 194 1.53 10.22 -5.61
C TRP A 194 1.73 9.78 -7.06
N ARG A 195 2.93 9.28 -7.40
CA ARG A 195 3.21 8.72 -8.73
C ARG A 195 2.26 7.58 -9.09
N GLY A 196 2.01 6.67 -8.14
CA GLY A 196 1.18 5.50 -8.37
C GLY A 196 -0.31 5.80 -8.50
N GLU A 197 -0.79 6.83 -7.82
CA GLU A 197 -2.16 7.33 -7.96
C GLU A 197 -2.33 7.98 -9.32
N LEU A 198 -1.39 8.83 -9.74
CA LEU A 198 -1.40 9.41 -11.08
C LEU A 198 -1.40 8.34 -12.17
N GLU A 199 -0.58 7.27 -12.00
CA GLU A 199 -0.59 6.11 -12.90
C GLU A 199 -1.99 5.51 -13.04
N ARG A 200 -2.71 5.37 -11.93
CA ARG A 200 -4.06 4.81 -11.94
C ARG A 200 -5.07 5.78 -12.55
N SER A 201 -4.97 7.07 -12.24
CA SER A 201 -5.88 8.11 -12.75
C SER A 201 -5.75 8.25 -14.26
N ILE A 202 -4.53 8.31 -14.81
CA ILE A 202 -4.32 8.37 -16.26
C ILE A 202 -4.90 7.13 -16.96
N ILE A 203 -4.66 5.93 -16.40
CA ILE A 203 -5.24 4.69 -16.94
C ILE A 203 -6.77 4.70 -16.83
N ASP A 204 -7.33 5.22 -15.75
CA ASP A 204 -8.78 5.33 -15.55
C ASP A 204 -9.39 6.30 -16.58
N GLU A 205 -8.80 7.49 -16.77
CA GLU A 205 -9.25 8.51 -17.73
C GLU A 205 -9.18 8.02 -19.18
N ALA A 206 -8.12 7.29 -19.53
CA ALA A 206 -7.95 6.68 -20.85
C ALA A 206 -9.07 5.70 -21.22
N VAL A 207 -9.81 5.18 -20.22
CA VAL A 207 -10.88 4.20 -20.42
C VAL A 207 -12.27 4.80 -20.19
N LEU A 208 -12.43 5.69 -19.21
CA LEU A 208 -13.73 6.13 -18.72
C LEU A 208 -14.26 7.40 -19.36
N SER A 209 -13.42 8.23 -19.96
CA SER A 209 -13.85 9.52 -20.53
C SER A 209 -14.56 9.38 -21.88
N GLY A 210 -15.39 8.33 -22.07
CA GLY A 210 -15.97 7.77 -23.30
C GLY A 210 -16.79 8.64 -24.28
N ASP A 211 -16.46 9.92 -24.43
CA ASP A 211 -16.75 10.81 -25.56
C ASP A 211 -15.56 11.77 -25.87
N TRP A 212 -14.48 11.71 -25.08
CA TRP A 212 -13.26 12.55 -25.10
C TRP A 212 -11.96 11.73 -24.95
N ALA A 213 -12.05 10.50 -24.41
CA ALA A 213 -11.03 9.47 -24.56
C ALA A 213 -11.05 8.98 -26.00
N PHE A 214 -10.14 9.53 -26.78
CA PHE A 214 -9.43 8.85 -27.84
C PHE A 214 -10.25 7.80 -28.61
N ASP A 215 -10.80 8.18 -29.77
CA ASP A 215 -11.38 7.21 -30.70
C ASP A 215 -10.34 6.10 -30.97
N GLU A 216 -10.75 4.89 -31.39
CA GLU A 216 -9.85 3.75 -31.66
C GLU A 216 -8.56 4.18 -32.42
N GLY A 217 -7.47 4.44 -31.67
CA GLY A 217 -6.20 4.88 -32.23
C GLY A 217 -5.63 6.20 -31.72
N ASP A 218 -6.39 7.06 -31.05
CA ASP A 218 -5.82 8.28 -30.48
C ASP A 218 -5.06 7.95 -29.17
N ARG A 219 -4.00 8.71 -28.90
CA ARG A 219 -3.05 8.45 -27.81
C ARG A 219 -3.20 9.50 -26.73
N ILE A 220 -3.03 9.09 -25.47
CA ILE A 220 -3.00 10.01 -24.31
C ILE A 220 -1.91 11.05 -24.51
N ILE A 221 -0.76 10.57 -24.97
CA ILE A 221 0.35 11.44 -25.30
C ILE A 221 1.21 10.81 -26.38
N VAL A 222 1.68 11.64 -27.30
CA VAL A 222 2.64 11.26 -28.33
C VAL A 222 3.98 11.90 -27.96
N PRO A 223 4.95 11.15 -27.40
CA PRO A 223 6.24 11.70 -26.97
C PRO A 223 6.99 12.48 -28.05
N GLU A 224 6.82 12.07 -29.31
CA GLU A 224 7.41 12.72 -30.49
C GLU A 224 6.85 14.12 -30.77
N ASP A 225 5.68 14.43 -30.19
CA ASP A 225 4.99 15.71 -30.38
C ASP A 225 5.33 16.73 -29.29
N ARG A 226 6.17 16.32 -28.32
CA ARG A 226 6.71 17.22 -27.30
C ARG A 226 7.55 18.33 -27.95
N ASP A 227 7.28 19.57 -27.55
CA ASP A 227 8.08 20.75 -27.93
C ASP A 227 8.25 20.92 -29.46
N LEU A 228 7.24 20.53 -30.26
CA LEU A 228 7.28 20.62 -31.74
C LEU A 228 7.55 22.05 -32.26
N GLY A 229 7.25 23.07 -31.46
CA GLY A 229 7.54 24.47 -31.77
C GLY A 229 6.66 25.01 -32.90
N GLU A 230 7.21 25.92 -33.71
CA GLU A 230 6.47 26.52 -34.83
C GLU A 230 6.36 25.57 -36.03
N PRO A 231 5.25 25.62 -36.79
CA PRO A 231 5.08 24.77 -37.96
C PRO A 231 6.17 25.03 -39.02
N PRO A 232 6.72 23.98 -39.64
CA PRO A 232 7.66 24.12 -40.75
C PRO A 232 7.13 25.02 -41.88
N ALA A 233 8.00 25.85 -42.46
CA ALA A 233 7.62 26.69 -43.59
C ALA A 233 7.29 25.85 -44.84
N GLY A 234 6.19 26.18 -45.52
CA GLY A 234 5.80 25.57 -46.80
C GLY A 234 4.89 24.34 -46.69
N LEU A 235 4.29 24.10 -45.53
CA LEU A 235 3.19 23.15 -45.36
C LEU A 235 1.93 23.63 -46.11
N SER A 236 1.14 22.69 -46.64
CA SER A 236 -0.22 22.99 -47.10
C SER A 236 -1.17 23.23 -45.93
N ASP A 237 -2.31 23.87 -46.15
CA ASP A 237 -3.33 24.11 -45.12
C ASP A 237 -3.68 22.83 -44.33
N GLU A 238 -3.89 21.70 -45.03
CA GLU A 238 -4.16 20.39 -44.39
C GLU A 238 -3.02 19.90 -43.47
N GLN A 239 -1.77 20.18 -43.84
CA GLN A 239 -0.61 19.79 -43.04
C GLN A 239 -0.36 20.74 -41.86
N LEU A 240 -0.79 21.99 -41.99
CA LEU A 240 -0.81 22.95 -40.89
C LEU A 240 -1.86 22.55 -39.86
N ASP A 241 -3.08 22.24 -40.30
CA ASP A 241 -4.17 21.77 -39.43
C ASP A 241 -3.77 20.49 -38.66
N GLU A 242 -3.11 19.53 -39.33
CA GLU A 242 -2.59 18.31 -38.68
C GLU A 242 -1.47 18.62 -37.67
N PHE A 243 -0.57 19.55 -37.99
CA PHE A 243 0.50 19.96 -37.07
C PHE A 243 -0.07 20.66 -35.83
N GLU A 244 -1.01 21.59 -36.01
CA GLU A 244 -1.69 22.30 -34.92
C GLU A 244 -2.45 21.32 -34.03
N THR A 245 -3.20 20.37 -34.62
CA THR A 245 -3.91 19.33 -33.87
C THR A 245 -2.96 18.47 -33.04
N ARG A 246 -1.78 18.12 -33.56
CA ARG A 246 -0.77 17.34 -32.81
C ARG A 246 -0.24 18.10 -31.60
N VAL A 247 0.00 19.41 -31.74
CA VAL A 247 0.41 20.27 -30.63
C VAL A 247 -0.70 20.36 -29.59
N GLU A 248 -1.94 20.66 -30.02
CA GLU A 248 -3.10 20.76 -29.13
C GLU A 248 -3.36 19.46 -28.36
N ASN A 249 -3.27 18.30 -29.02
CA ASN A 249 -3.45 17.00 -28.37
C ASN A 249 -2.36 16.71 -27.34
N PHE A 250 -1.10 17.04 -27.64
CA PHE A 250 -0.01 16.87 -26.68
C PHE A 250 -0.18 17.79 -25.47
N GLU A 251 -0.47 19.08 -25.70
CA GLU A 251 -0.69 20.06 -24.64
C GLU A 251 -1.86 19.63 -23.75
N TYR A 252 -2.98 19.24 -24.33
CA TYR A 252 -4.14 18.74 -23.60
C TYR A 252 -3.82 17.51 -22.74
N GLY A 253 -3.15 16.50 -23.31
CA GLY A 253 -2.78 15.29 -22.57
C GLY A 253 -1.80 15.56 -21.43
N TRP A 254 -0.88 16.52 -21.61
CA TRP A 254 0.04 16.95 -20.56
C TRP A 254 -0.66 17.76 -19.47
N GLU A 255 -1.52 18.72 -19.83
CA GLU A 255 -2.33 19.52 -18.90
C GLU A 255 -3.21 18.62 -18.04
N LEU A 256 -3.89 17.62 -18.63
CA LEU A 256 -4.66 16.64 -17.88
C LEU A 256 -3.80 15.89 -16.85
N ALA A 257 -2.60 15.46 -17.23
CA ALA A 257 -1.70 14.77 -16.31
C ALA A 257 -1.21 15.70 -15.18
N GLU A 258 -0.99 16.98 -15.47
CA GLU A 258 -0.63 17.98 -14.46
C GLU A 258 -1.78 18.24 -13.49
N GLU A 259 -3.00 18.46 -13.99
CA GLU A 259 -4.21 18.65 -13.18
C GLU A 259 -4.43 17.45 -12.24
N LEU A 260 -4.41 16.23 -12.76
CA LEU A 260 -4.54 15.01 -11.95
C LEU A 260 -3.44 14.90 -10.90
N ALA A 261 -2.20 15.29 -11.23
CA ALA A 261 -1.09 15.26 -10.29
C ALA A 261 -1.24 16.33 -9.20
N MET A 262 -1.72 17.53 -9.54
CA MET A 262 -2.01 18.60 -8.59
C MET A 262 -3.12 18.20 -7.63
N ASP A 263 -4.24 17.67 -8.12
CA ASP A 263 -5.37 17.21 -7.29
C ASP A 263 -4.92 16.17 -6.25
N ILE A 264 -4.05 15.23 -6.65
CA ILE A 264 -3.49 14.25 -5.72
C ILE A 264 -2.63 14.96 -4.66
N ALA A 265 -1.79 15.92 -5.05
CA ALA A 265 -0.93 16.67 -4.13
C ALA A 265 -1.75 17.50 -3.14
N ASP A 266 -2.79 18.18 -3.62
CA ASP A 266 -3.72 18.96 -2.80
C ASP A 266 -4.38 18.07 -1.74
N SER A 267 -4.83 16.86 -2.11
CA SER A 267 -5.42 15.92 -1.14
C SER A 267 -4.47 15.52 0.00
N TRP A 268 -3.14 15.57 -0.23
CA TRP A 268 -2.14 15.34 0.82
C TRP A 268 -1.94 16.56 1.72
N LEU A 269 -2.02 17.77 1.17
CA LEU A 269 -1.89 19.02 1.93
C LEU A 269 -3.13 19.29 2.78
N GLU A 270 -4.33 19.10 2.21
CA GLU A 270 -5.61 19.29 2.90
C GLU A 270 -5.78 18.35 4.11
N ALA A 271 -5.15 17.19 4.09
CA ALA A 271 -5.21 16.24 5.20
C ALA A 271 -4.66 16.80 6.53
N GLU A 272 -3.78 17.81 6.50
CA GLU A 272 -3.29 18.49 7.71
C GLU A 272 -4.39 19.26 8.45
N ASP A 273 -5.44 19.69 7.74
CA ASP A 273 -6.58 20.42 8.31
C ASP A 273 -7.71 19.48 8.77
N GLU A 274 -7.63 18.19 8.44
CA GLU A 274 -8.65 17.17 8.73
C GLU A 274 -8.23 16.21 9.86
N VAL A 275 -7.42 16.64 10.82
CA VAL A 275 -7.03 15.76 11.93
C VAL A 275 -8.22 15.45 12.84
N VAL A 276 -8.46 14.17 13.10
CA VAL A 276 -9.51 13.74 14.04
C VAL A 276 -9.06 14.04 15.47
N GLU A 277 -9.79 14.93 16.14
CA GLU A 277 -9.62 15.17 17.57
C GLU A 277 -10.17 13.98 18.36
N VAL A 278 -9.30 13.30 19.10
CA VAL A 278 -9.70 12.25 20.04
C VAL A 278 -10.16 12.93 21.34
N PRO A 279 -11.42 12.74 21.78
CA PRO A 279 -11.88 13.34 23.02
C PRO A 279 -11.13 12.77 24.22
N GLU A 280 -11.03 13.56 25.30
CA GLU A 280 -10.47 13.06 26.55
C GLU A 280 -11.35 11.92 27.13
N PRO A 281 -10.74 10.87 27.70
CA PRO A 281 -11.50 9.81 28.34
C PRO A 281 -12.42 10.33 29.47
N PRO A 282 -13.62 9.75 29.65
CA PRO A 282 -14.54 10.15 30.72
C PRO A 282 -13.93 9.98 32.11
N SER A 283 -14.21 10.91 33.04
CA SER A 283 -13.74 10.79 34.43
C SER A 283 -14.52 9.79 35.28
N ASP A 284 -15.67 9.32 34.79
CA ASP A 284 -16.59 8.46 35.53
C ASP A 284 -16.10 7.00 35.65
N PHE A 285 -15.22 6.56 34.76
CA PHE A 285 -14.61 5.23 34.79
C PHE A 285 -13.18 5.27 34.26
N PRO A 286 -12.29 4.39 34.75
CA PRO A 286 -10.91 4.38 34.29
C PRO A 286 -10.84 3.88 32.84
N VAL A 287 -10.08 4.58 32.02
CA VAL A 287 -9.61 4.14 30.70
C VAL A 287 -8.09 4.09 30.77
N THR A 288 -7.53 2.96 30.38
CA THR A 288 -6.08 2.73 30.45
C THR A 288 -5.45 2.96 29.08
N ASP A 289 -4.13 3.07 28.97
CA ASP A 289 -3.45 3.11 27.66
C ASP A 289 -2.80 1.78 27.29
N SER A 290 -2.55 0.92 28.28
CA SER A 290 -1.88 -0.37 28.08
C SER A 290 -2.53 -1.49 28.87
N TYR A 291 -2.16 -2.73 28.53
CA TYR A 291 -2.54 -3.91 29.30
C TYR A 291 -2.02 -3.85 30.75
N ASP A 292 -0.78 -3.40 30.95
CA ASP A 292 -0.19 -3.28 32.29
C ASP A 292 -0.98 -2.32 33.18
N GLU A 293 -1.41 -1.18 32.64
CA GLU A 293 -2.28 -0.25 33.34
C GLU A 293 -3.66 -0.86 33.61
N TYR A 294 -4.23 -1.60 32.65
CA TYR A 294 -5.50 -2.31 32.85
C TYR A 294 -5.42 -3.26 34.06
N VAL A 295 -4.34 -4.04 34.18
CA VAL A 295 -4.11 -4.94 35.33
C VAL A 295 -3.94 -4.16 36.63
N GLN A 296 -3.26 -3.01 36.61
CA GLN A 296 -3.10 -2.17 37.81
C GLN A 296 -4.46 -1.64 38.29
N VAL A 297 -5.28 -1.10 37.39
CA VAL A 297 -6.61 -0.57 37.72
C VAL A 297 -7.57 -1.68 38.17
N LYS A 298 -7.51 -2.86 37.55
CA LYS A 298 -8.30 -4.03 37.97
C LYS A 298 -8.02 -4.44 39.42
N ASN A 299 -6.82 -4.17 39.92
CA ASN A 299 -6.39 -4.45 41.29
C ASN A 299 -6.39 -3.22 42.22
N SER A 300 -6.97 -2.10 41.78
CA SER A 300 -7.08 -0.87 42.58
C SER A 300 -8.47 -0.70 43.19
N ASP A 301 -8.69 0.43 43.86
CA ASP A 301 -10.00 0.88 44.35
C ASP A 301 -10.99 1.20 43.22
N GLN A 302 -10.54 1.35 41.97
CA GLN A 302 -11.37 1.58 40.78
C GLN A 302 -11.87 0.30 40.10
N SER A 303 -11.54 -0.89 40.63
CA SER A 303 -11.86 -2.20 40.05
C SER A 303 -13.36 -2.38 39.73
N ALA A 304 -14.26 -1.91 40.61
CA ALA A 304 -15.70 -2.01 40.39
C ALA A 304 -16.17 -1.16 39.20
N ALA A 305 -15.69 0.09 39.09
CA ALA A 305 -16.01 0.98 37.97
C ALA A 305 -15.44 0.46 36.64
N LEU A 306 -14.25 -0.12 36.67
CA LEU A 306 -13.68 -0.81 35.50
C LEU A 306 -14.55 -2.01 35.09
N ALA A 307 -15.01 -2.83 36.04
CA ALA A 307 -15.86 -3.97 35.75
C ALA A 307 -17.21 -3.57 35.13
N ASP A 308 -17.84 -2.51 35.63
CA ASP A 308 -19.07 -1.95 35.06
C ASP A 308 -18.82 -1.43 33.63
N SER A 309 -17.69 -0.75 33.40
CA SER A 309 -17.26 -0.27 32.08
C SER A 309 -17.03 -1.42 31.09
N VAL A 310 -16.35 -2.49 31.52
CA VAL A 310 -16.13 -3.71 30.73
C VAL A 310 -17.46 -4.38 30.38
N GLN A 311 -18.41 -4.45 31.33
CA GLN A 311 -19.72 -5.03 31.09
C GLN A 311 -20.51 -4.22 30.06
N ARG A 312 -20.51 -2.88 30.15
CA ARG A 312 -21.13 -2.00 29.14
C ARG A 312 -20.48 -2.18 27.77
N GLY A 313 -19.15 -2.22 27.70
CA GLY A 313 -18.42 -2.45 26.46
C GLY A 313 -18.78 -3.78 25.82
N ARG A 314 -18.92 -4.83 26.63
CA ARG A 314 -19.37 -6.15 26.17
C ARG A 314 -20.78 -6.12 25.57
N GLU A 315 -21.71 -5.39 26.18
CA GLU A 315 -23.08 -5.24 25.68
C GLU A 315 -23.11 -4.54 24.33
N VAL A 316 -22.32 -3.47 24.17
CA VAL A 316 -22.18 -2.76 22.88
C VAL A 316 -21.55 -3.67 21.83
N PHE A 317 -20.47 -4.37 22.17
CA PHE A 317 -19.75 -5.27 21.26
C PHE A 317 -20.63 -6.42 20.71
N LEU A 318 -21.47 -6.98 21.58
CA LEU A 318 -22.44 -8.04 21.25
C LEU A 318 -23.76 -7.49 20.69
N GLY A 319 -23.97 -6.18 20.80
CA GLY A 319 -25.17 -5.48 20.38
C GLY A 319 -25.36 -5.50 18.86
N LYS A 320 -26.58 -5.20 18.42
CA LYS A 320 -26.94 -5.20 16.99
C LYS A 320 -26.59 -3.90 16.26
N ILE A 321 -26.37 -2.82 17.01
CA ILE A 321 -26.04 -1.50 16.46
C ILE A 321 -24.57 -1.44 16.08
N ALA A 322 -23.67 -1.55 17.07
CA ALA A 322 -22.23 -1.61 16.80
C ALA A 322 -21.83 -2.92 16.08
N ALA A 323 -22.53 -4.03 16.35
CA ALA A 323 -22.41 -5.31 15.64
C ALA A 323 -20.98 -5.89 15.51
N CYS A 324 -20.05 -5.48 16.38
CA CYS A 324 -18.62 -5.81 16.31
C CYS A 324 -18.37 -7.33 16.30
N SER A 325 -19.15 -8.06 17.10
CA SER A 325 -19.08 -9.52 17.21
C SER A 325 -19.45 -10.28 15.93
N THR A 326 -20.08 -9.64 14.95
CA THR A 326 -20.38 -10.25 13.64
C THR A 326 -19.09 -10.65 12.93
N CYS A 327 -18.07 -9.79 12.96
CA CYS A 327 -16.77 -10.04 12.35
C CYS A 327 -15.76 -10.58 13.38
N HIS A 328 -15.67 -9.95 14.55
CA HIS A 328 -14.68 -10.31 15.56
C HIS A 328 -15.04 -11.54 16.40
N GLY A 329 -16.23 -12.13 16.19
CA GLY A 329 -16.73 -13.24 16.98
C GLY A 329 -17.21 -12.80 18.36
N LYS A 330 -18.00 -13.64 19.05
CA LYS A 330 -18.59 -13.29 20.35
C LYS A 330 -17.57 -13.19 21.48
N THR A 331 -16.42 -13.83 21.31
CA THR A 331 -15.29 -13.83 22.25
C THR A 331 -14.16 -12.89 21.80
N GLY A 332 -14.34 -12.15 20.69
CA GLY A 332 -13.33 -11.23 20.16
C GLY A 332 -12.10 -11.92 19.55
N GLN A 333 -12.19 -13.20 19.19
CA GLN A 333 -11.07 -13.98 18.65
C GLN A 333 -10.85 -13.79 17.14
N GLY A 334 -11.66 -12.98 16.47
CA GLY A 334 -11.58 -12.79 15.02
C GLY A 334 -12.13 -13.97 14.21
N ASP A 335 -13.02 -14.76 14.81
CA ASP A 335 -13.58 -16.01 14.29
C ASP A 335 -15.06 -15.90 13.86
N GLY A 336 -15.57 -14.67 13.70
CA GLY A 336 -16.89 -14.40 13.13
C GLY A 336 -16.90 -14.52 11.60
N GLN A 337 -17.36 -13.48 10.91
CA GLN A 337 -17.27 -13.40 9.45
C GLN A 337 -15.81 -13.28 9.00
N THR A 338 -15.32 -14.31 8.31
CA THR A 338 -13.92 -14.44 7.87
C THR A 338 -13.78 -14.64 6.36
N THR A 339 -14.86 -14.48 5.61
CA THR A 339 -14.91 -14.74 4.15
C THR A 339 -14.91 -13.48 3.30
N ASP A 340 -14.68 -12.30 3.90
CA ASP A 340 -14.55 -11.05 3.15
C ASP A 340 -13.09 -10.77 2.77
N TYR A 341 -12.89 -9.90 1.78
CA TYR A 341 -11.61 -9.51 1.23
C TYR A 341 -11.34 -8.04 1.46
N ASP A 342 -10.07 -7.66 1.42
CA ASP A 342 -9.67 -6.26 1.44
C ASP A 342 -9.98 -5.57 0.11
N ASP A 343 -10.00 -4.24 0.12
CA ASP A 343 -10.31 -3.46 -1.08
C ASP A 343 -9.20 -3.60 -2.13
N TRP A 344 -7.98 -3.99 -1.75
CA TRP A 344 -6.93 -4.33 -2.70
C TRP A 344 -7.31 -5.49 -3.60
N THR A 345 -7.81 -6.57 -3.00
CA THR A 345 -8.30 -7.75 -3.70
C THR A 345 -9.58 -7.45 -4.45
N LYS A 346 -10.56 -6.79 -3.82
CA LYS A 346 -11.88 -6.51 -4.42
C LYS A 346 -11.78 -5.67 -5.69
N ASP A 347 -10.81 -4.77 -5.76
CA ASP A 347 -10.61 -3.83 -6.87
C ASP A 347 -10.38 -4.48 -8.24
N TRP A 348 -9.58 -5.55 -8.29
CA TRP A 348 -9.29 -6.29 -9.52
C TRP A 348 -10.05 -7.62 -9.60
N THR A 349 -10.97 -7.88 -8.65
CA THR A 349 -11.83 -9.08 -8.65
C THR A 349 -13.31 -8.70 -8.70
N LEU A 350 -13.94 -8.51 -7.54
CA LEU A 350 -15.38 -8.28 -7.41
C LEU A 350 -15.87 -7.07 -8.19
N LYS A 351 -15.09 -5.97 -8.24
CA LYS A 351 -15.46 -4.75 -8.98
C LYS A 351 -15.50 -4.95 -10.50
N ILE A 352 -14.88 -6.01 -11.01
CA ILE A 352 -14.91 -6.38 -12.44
C ILE A 352 -15.69 -7.68 -12.69
N GLY A 353 -16.48 -8.14 -11.71
CA GLY A 353 -17.32 -9.33 -11.85
C GLY A 353 -16.60 -10.67 -11.69
N LEU A 354 -15.32 -10.68 -11.32
CA LEU A 354 -14.57 -11.90 -11.05
C LEU A 354 -14.70 -12.33 -9.59
N LYS A 355 -14.78 -13.64 -9.35
CA LYS A 355 -14.87 -14.20 -8.00
C LYS A 355 -13.46 -14.49 -7.45
N PRO A 356 -13.10 -13.99 -6.26
CA PRO A 356 -11.78 -14.23 -5.66
C PRO A 356 -11.40 -15.71 -5.47
N ASP A 357 -12.37 -16.62 -5.37
CA ASP A 357 -12.16 -18.06 -5.21
C ASP A 357 -12.05 -18.82 -6.54
N ASP A 358 -12.38 -18.19 -7.68
CA ASP A 358 -12.27 -18.77 -9.01
C ASP A 358 -10.86 -18.52 -9.60
N ARG A 359 -9.90 -19.33 -9.19
CA ARG A 359 -8.48 -19.19 -9.57
C ARG A 359 -8.23 -19.16 -11.08
N ASP A 360 -9.00 -19.89 -11.88
CA ASP A 360 -8.79 -19.98 -13.32
C ASP A 360 -9.11 -18.63 -13.98
N SER A 361 -10.19 -17.98 -13.54
CA SER A 361 -10.56 -16.64 -14.00
C SER A 361 -9.52 -15.56 -13.65
N LEU A 362 -8.73 -15.77 -12.59
CA LEU A 362 -7.73 -14.81 -12.11
C LEU A 362 -6.35 -14.97 -12.77
N ILE A 363 -6.09 -16.05 -13.52
CA ILE A 363 -4.77 -16.32 -14.15
C ILE A 363 -4.22 -15.09 -14.90
N PRO A 364 -4.99 -14.36 -15.73
CA PRO A 364 -4.47 -13.21 -16.46
C PRO A 364 -3.95 -12.07 -15.56
N LEU A 365 -4.54 -11.90 -14.38
CA LEU A 365 -4.17 -10.89 -13.39
C LEU A 365 -3.01 -11.36 -12.50
N LEU A 366 -3.03 -12.63 -12.07
CA LEU A 366 -1.94 -13.24 -11.32
C LEU A 366 -0.64 -13.27 -12.15
N ALA A 367 -0.74 -13.54 -13.45
CA ALA A 367 0.40 -13.51 -14.37
C ALA A 367 1.01 -12.11 -14.54
N ARG A 368 0.22 -11.06 -14.28
CA ARG A 368 0.63 -9.65 -14.25
C ARG A 368 0.97 -9.14 -12.84
N GLY A 369 0.96 -10.06 -11.88
CA GLY A 369 1.45 -9.83 -10.53
C GLY A 369 0.43 -9.51 -9.47
N ALA A 370 -0.86 -9.65 -9.75
CA ALA A 370 -1.84 -9.63 -8.68
C ALA A 370 -1.47 -10.69 -7.63
N LEU A 371 -1.51 -10.31 -6.35
CA LEU A 371 -1.31 -11.27 -5.27
C LEU A 371 -2.54 -12.17 -5.16
N ALA A 372 -2.35 -13.44 -4.79
CA ALA A 372 -3.46 -14.36 -4.64
C ALA A 372 -4.47 -13.81 -3.61
N PRO A 373 -5.80 -13.86 -3.85
CA PRO A 373 -6.77 -13.35 -2.91
C PRO A 373 -6.63 -14.01 -1.53
N VAL A 374 -6.57 -13.19 -0.48
CA VAL A 374 -6.55 -13.63 0.91
C VAL A 374 -7.65 -12.91 1.67
N ASN A 375 -8.41 -13.65 2.48
CA ASN A 375 -9.45 -13.03 3.29
C ASN A 375 -8.87 -12.05 4.30
N ALA A 376 -9.53 -10.91 4.45
CA ALA A 376 -9.23 -9.93 5.48
C ALA A 376 -9.73 -10.48 6.82
N LYS A 377 -8.83 -11.08 7.60
CA LYS A 377 -9.15 -11.65 8.91
C LYS A 377 -9.26 -10.55 9.97
N PRO A 378 -10.38 -10.45 10.71
CA PRO A 378 -10.49 -9.54 11.85
C PRO A 378 -9.46 -9.87 12.94
N ARG A 379 -9.10 -8.87 13.75
CA ARG A 379 -8.13 -9.04 14.82
C ARG A 379 -8.67 -9.96 15.91
N ASN A 380 -7.82 -10.87 16.36
CA ASN A 380 -7.97 -11.58 17.64
C ASN A 380 -7.50 -10.65 18.76
N PHE A 381 -8.42 -10.18 19.60
CA PHE A 381 -8.12 -9.25 20.69
C PHE A 381 -7.50 -9.92 21.92
N SER A 382 -7.68 -11.22 22.09
CA SER A 382 -7.07 -11.99 23.18
C SER A 382 -5.54 -12.07 23.10
N THR A 383 -4.94 -11.68 21.96
CA THR A 383 -3.47 -11.68 21.82
C THR A 383 -2.81 -10.41 22.33
N GLY A 384 -3.58 -9.35 22.64
CA GLY A 384 -3.02 -8.04 23.04
C GLY A 384 -2.24 -7.31 21.95
N VAL A 385 -2.33 -7.76 20.69
CA VAL A 385 -1.55 -7.21 19.57
C VAL A 385 -2.45 -6.42 18.64
N PHE A 386 -2.14 -5.13 18.49
CA PHE A 386 -2.90 -4.20 17.66
C PHE A 386 -2.01 -3.59 16.58
N HIS A 387 -2.34 -3.84 15.30
CA HIS A 387 -1.51 -3.34 14.20
C HIS A 387 -1.53 -1.80 14.08
N GLY A 388 -2.64 -1.17 14.46
CA GLY A 388 -2.88 0.26 14.26
C GLY A 388 -2.57 1.15 15.45
N GLY A 389 -1.82 0.63 16.44
CA GLY A 389 -1.54 1.25 17.74
C GLY A 389 -2.35 0.63 18.89
N GLU A 390 -1.76 0.61 20.09
CA GLU A 390 -2.30 -0.05 21.29
C GLU A 390 -2.89 0.93 22.33
N SER A 391 -2.56 2.22 22.21
CA SER A 391 -3.05 3.26 23.13
C SER A 391 -4.56 3.41 23.04
N ALA A 392 -5.18 3.99 24.08
CA ALA A 392 -6.62 4.19 24.07
C ALA A 392 -7.05 5.09 22.89
N SER A 393 -6.26 6.11 22.58
CA SER A 393 -6.51 7.02 21.47
C SER A 393 -6.36 6.33 20.10
N ASP A 394 -5.35 5.48 19.93
CA ASP A 394 -5.20 4.69 18.70
C ASP A 394 -6.42 3.80 18.48
N LEU A 395 -6.82 3.04 19.51
CA LEU A 395 -7.99 2.16 19.45
C LEU A 395 -9.28 2.96 19.19
N TYR A 396 -9.42 4.13 19.81
CA TYR A 396 -10.53 5.04 19.58
C TYR A 396 -10.61 5.44 18.10
N LEU A 397 -9.48 5.84 17.49
CA LEU A 397 -9.42 6.19 16.07
C LEU A 397 -9.78 4.99 15.16
N ARG A 398 -9.28 3.78 15.46
CA ARG A 398 -9.62 2.57 14.67
C ARG A 398 -11.10 2.21 14.75
N ILE A 399 -11.74 2.41 15.90
CA ILE A 399 -13.16 2.12 16.08
C ILE A 399 -14.02 3.19 15.41
N THR A 400 -13.71 4.47 15.63
CA THR A 400 -14.54 5.58 15.13
C THR A 400 -14.38 5.80 13.64
N GLN A 401 -13.16 5.75 13.10
CA GLN A 401 -12.89 6.00 11.69
C GLN A 401 -12.86 4.73 10.84
N GLY A 402 -12.82 3.55 11.47
CA GLY A 402 -12.62 2.28 10.77
C GLY A 402 -11.17 2.12 10.31
N ILE A 403 -10.95 1.18 9.39
CA ILE A 403 -9.62 0.88 8.86
C ILE A 403 -9.68 0.84 7.33
N ASP A 404 -9.04 1.81 6.71
CA ASP A 404 -9.15 2.00 5.27
C ASP A 404 -8.58 0.88 4.42
N GLY A 405 -9.29 0.63 3.33
CA GLY A 405 -9.11 -0.51 2.44
C GLY A 405 -9.43 -1.87 3.05
N THR A 406 -10.05 -1.93 4.24
CA THR A 406 -10.53 -3.18 4.85
C THR A 406 -12.04 -3.19 5.01
N PRO A 407 -12.64 -4.38 5.24
CA PRO A 407 -14.06 -4.47 5.61
C PRO A 407 -14.44 -3.82 6.94
N MET A 408 -13.48 -3.34 7.75
CA MET A 408 -13.78 -2.73 9.06
C MET A 408 -14.25 -1.27 8.86
N PRO A 409 -15.55 -0.97 9.07
CA PRO A 409 -16.09 0.35 8.81
C PRO A 409 -15.87 1.30 10.00
N ALA A 410 -16.09 2.59 9.75
CA ALA A 410 -16.30 3.58 10.78
C ALA A 410 -17.51 3.22 11.65
N ALA A 411 -17.43 3.48 12.96
CA ALA A 411 -18.56 3.32 13.86
C ALA A 411 -19.72 4.23 13.45
N THR A 412 -20.95 3.70 13.49
CA THR A 412 -22.16 4.50 13.27
C THR A 412 -22.87 4.67 14.61
N PHE A 413 -22.87 5.89 15.13
CA PHE A 413 -23.50 6.21 16.40
C PHE A 413 -25.03 6.34 16.27
N VAL A 414 -25.73 5.92 17.32
CA VAL A 414 -27.19 6.00 17.43
C VAL A 414 -27.52 6.45 18.86
N ASP A 415 -28.11 7.63 18.99
CA ASP A 415 -28.46 8.24 20.27
C ASP A 415 -29.20 7.26 21.20
N GLY A 416 -28.71 7.15 22.44
CA GLY A 416 -29.27 6.26 23.46
C GLY A 416 -29.04 4.75 23.26
N GLU A 417 -28.42 4.31 22.15
CA GLU A 417 -28.08 2.91 21.91
C GLU A 417 -26.57 2.69 21.84
N PHE A 418 -25.87 3.49 21.04
CA PHE A 418 -24.42 3.47 20.87
C PHE A 418 -23.90 4.90 20.66
N GLU A 419 -23.32 5.47 21.70
CA GLU A 419 -22.80 6.84 21.73
C GLU A 419 -21.27 6.85 21.72
N GLU A 420 -20.64 8.00 21.46
CA GLU A 420 -19.16 8.10 21.42
C GLU A 420 -18.50 7.65 22.73
N VAL A 421 -19.14 7.91 23.87
CA VAL A 421 -18.67 7.47 25.19
C VAL A 421 -18.53 5.95 25.28
N ASP A 422 -19.37 5.20 24.55
CA ASP A 422 -19.35 3.74 24.54
C ASP A 422 -18.10 3.16 23.86
N VAL A 423 -17.38 3.95 23.06
CA VAL A 423 -16.09 3.53 22.48
C VAL A 423 -15.06 3.28 23.57
N TRP A 424 -15.04 4.10 24.63
CA TRP A 424 -14.16 3.90 25.78
C TRP A 424 -14.51 2.64 26.57
N HIS A 425 -15.80 2.34 26.71
CA HIS A 425 -16.27 1.08 27.28
C HIS A 425 -15.82 -0.12 26.43
N LEU A 426 -15.91 -0.02 25.09
CA LEU A 426 -15.43 -1.05 24.17
C LEU A 426 -13.92 -1.30 24.31
N ILE A 427 -13.10 -0.26 24.47
CA ILE A 427 -11.65 -0.37 24.67
C ILE A 427 -11.34 -1.17 25.94
N ASN A 428 -12.00 -0.84 27.05
CA ASN A 428 -11.83 -1.60 28.30
C ASN A 428 -12.27 -3.07 28.14
N PHE A 429 -13.38 -3.32 27.44
CA PHE A 429 -13.82 -4.67 27.14
C PHE A 429 -12.79 -5.44 26.30
N ILE A 430 -12.24 -4.83 25.25
CA ILE A 430 -11.19 -5.43 24.40
C ILE A 430 -9.97 -5.82 25.25
N ARG A 431 -9.51 -4.96 26.16
CA ARG A 431 -8.40 -5.30 27.08
C ARG A 431 -8.74 -6.43 28.05
N SER A 432 -10.00 -6.51 28.49
CA SER A 432 -10.44 -7.62 29.33
C SER A 432 -10.32 -8.99 28.65
N LEU A 433 -10.36 -9.05 27.31
CA LEU A 433 -10.21 -10.30 26.56
C LEU A 433 -8.77 -10.82 26.56
N GLU A 434 -7.78 -9.93 26.59
CA GLU A 434 -6.37 -10.28 26.76
C GLU A 434 -6.13 -10.85 28.16
N ASP A 435 -6.64 -10.17 29.20
CA ASP A 435 -6.53 -10.59 30.60
C ASP A 435 -7.16 -11.98 30.81
N GLN A 436 -8.35 -12.22 30.26
CA GLN A 436 -9.00 -13.54 30.30
C GLN A 436 -8.12 -14.64 29.67
N ALA A 437 -7.55 -14.38 28.49
CA ALA A 437 -6.70 -15.36 27.81
C ALA A 437 -5.39 -15.62 28.57
N GLN A 438 -4.77 -14.60 29.16
CA GLN A 438 -3.59 -14.78 30.01
C GLN A 438 -3.92 -15.63 31.25
N MET A 439 -5.07 -15.40 31.90
CA MET A 439 -5.52 -16.20 33.05
C MET A 439 -5.81 -17.67 32.67
N GLU A 440 -6.45 -17.92 31.52
CA GLU A 440 -6.72 -19.27 31.02
C GLU A 440 -5.41 -20.03 30.72
N SER A 441 -4.42 -19.36 30.12
CA SER A 441 -3.11 -19.98 29.83
C SER A 441 -2.31 -20.37 31.06
N GLN A 442 -2.56 -19.73 32.20
CA GLN A 442 -1.87 -19.94 33.48
C GLN A 442 -2.56 -20.97 34.38
N THR A 443 -3.79 -21.39 34.06
CA THR A 443 -4.53 -22.40 34.83
C THR A 443 -4.03 -23.80 34.42
N PRO A 444 -3.46 -24.60 35.34
CA PRO A 444 -3.01 -25.94 34.99
C PRO A 444 -4.20 -26.77 34.49
N THR A 445 -4.11 -27.34 33.29
CA THR A 445 -5.03 -28.40 32.87
C THR A 445 -4.88 -29.57 33.85
N GLU A 446 -5.87 -29.80 34.71
CA GLU A 446 -5.96 -31.02 35.51
C GLU A 446 -5.91 -32.22 34.56
N ASP A 447 -4.83 -33.01 34.66
CA ASP A 447 -4.68 -34.27 33.95
C ASP A 447 -5.75 -35.25 34.48
N PRO A 448 -6.74 -35.70 33.69
CA PRO A 448 -7.82 -36.54 34.18
C PRO A 448 -7.39 -37.97 34.56
N GLN A 449 -6.09 -38.30 34.54
CA GLN A 449 -5.60 -39.67 34.73
C GLN A 449 -4.80 -39.92 36.02
N ALA A 450 -4.73 -38.98 36.94
CA ALA A 450 -3.98 -39.17 38.19
C ALA A 450 -4.86 -39.55 39.39
N GLU A 451 -5.73 -40.56 39.27
CA GLU A 451 -6.25 -41.25 40.47
C GLU A 451 -6.73 -42.69 40.16
N ALA A 452 -5.82 -43.64 40.37
CA ALA A 452 -6.19 -45.00 40.74
C ALA A 452 -5.37 -45.39 41.98
N PRO A 453 -5.98 -45.53 43.17
CA PRO A 453 -5.28 -46.06 44.32
C PRO A 453 -5.28 -47.59 44.22
N THR A 454 -4.13 -48.19 43.97
CA THR A 454 -3.95 -49.64 44.21
C THR A 454 -3.45 -49.86 45.62
N ALA A 455 -4.33 -50.47 46.41
CA ALA A 455 -4.10 -51.07 47.73
C ALA A 455 -3.16 -52.28 47.69
#